data_AF-A0A6M3M5F0-F1
#
_entry.id   AF-A0A6M3M5F0-F1
#
_cell.length_a   1.000
_cell.length_b   1.000
_cell.length_c   1.000
_cell.angle_alpha   90.00
_cell.angle_beta   90.00
_cell.angle_gamma   90.00
#
_symmetry.space_group_name_H-M   'P 1'
#
loop_
_entity.id
_entity.type
_entity.pdbx_description
1 polymer ?
#
loop_
_entity_poly.entity_id
_entity_poly.type
_entity_poly.pdbx_seq_one_letter_code
_entity_poly.pdbx_strand_id
1 'polypeptide(L)'
;MESKTCDMACEILQKTRDGDNLAPRHLKLVENAVNGFLNDKGMAAFTDLHSDCMKGYKKPWFHDVEHLTIDHPGYVYWKGIRVEHYAPSSAYTDESKKSAQELGRRCLILEGRGEEISLRSVIWDWPD
;
A
#
# COMPACT_ATOMS: atom_id res chain seq x y z
N MET A 1 17.21 3.02 -24.90
CA MET A 1 17.13 2.79 -23.45
C MET A 1 15.68 2.64 -22.99
N GLU A 2 14.74 3.40 -23.56
CA GLU A 2 13.28 3.33 -23.28
C GLU A 2 12.65 1.94 -23.43
N SER A 3 13.08 1.12 -24.39
CA SER A 3 12.53 -0.24 -24.60
C SER A 3 12.55 -1.10 -23.33
N LYS A 4 13.66 -1.10 -22.59
CA LYS A 4 13.83 -1.98 -21.43
C LYS A 4 12.92 -1.61 -20.25
N THR A 5 12.69 -0.31 -20.04
CA THR A 5 11.80 0.16 -18.98
C THR A 5 10.35 -0.23 -19.28
N CYS A 6 9.92 -0.08 -20.53
CA CYS A 6 8.59 -0.52 -20.96
C CYS A 6 8.41 -2.03 -20.82
N ASP A 7 9.41 -2.83 -21.21
CA ASP A 7 9.36 -4.29 -21.07
C ASP A 7 9.20 -4.70 -19.59
N MET A 8 10.02 -4.12 -18.70
CA MET A 8 9.91 -4.37 -17.25
C MET A 8 8.56 -3.94 -16.67
N ALA A 9 8.01 -2.80 -17.12
CA ALA A 9 6.70 -2.33 -16.69
C ALA A 9 5.59 -3.29 -17.13
N CYS A 10 5.61 -3.75 -18.38
CA CYS A 10 4.67 -4.75 -18.89
C CYS A 10 4.74 -6.06 -18.08
N GLU A 11 5.95 -6.54 -17.77
CA GLU A 11 6.14 -7.74 -16.96
C GLU A 11 5.60 -7.57 -15.52
N ILE A 12 5.82 -6.41 -14.89
CA ILE A 12 5.23 -6.09 -13.58
C ILE A 12 3.71 -6.15 -13.64
N LEU A 13 3.09 -5.47 -14.60
CA LEU A 13 1.63 -5.42 -14.74
C LEU A 13 1.06 -6.82 -14.98
N GLN A 14 1.65 -7.61 -15.88
CA GLN A 14 1.23 -9.00 -16.14
C GLN A 14 1.29 -9.88 -14.89
N LYS A 15 2.35 -9.78 -14.08
CA LYS A 15 2.50 -10.55 -12.84
C LYS A 15 1.57 -10.11 -11.72
N THR A 16 1.00 -8.91 -11.81
CA THR A 16 0.21 -8.30 -10.74
C THR A 16 -1.24 -8.07 -11.12
N ARG A 17 -1.75 -8.85 -12.08
CA ARG A 17 -3.13 -8.74 -12.61
C ARG A 17 -3.39 -7.29 -13.06
N ASP A 18 -2.60 -6.86 -14.02
CA ASP A 18 -2.65 -5.51 -14.60
C ASP A 18 -2.48 -4.39 -13.55
N GLY A 19 -1.71 -4.66 -12.50
CA GLY A 19 -1.46 -3.71 -11.41
C GLY A 19 -2.48 -3.76 -10.26
N ASP A 20 -3.57 -4.51 -10.35
CA ASP A 20 -4.57 -4.64 -9.26
C ASP A 20 -3.94 -5.14 -7.95
N ASN A 21 -2.95 -6.03 -8.07
CA ASN A 21 -2.27 -6.61 -6.92
C ASN A 21 -1.11 -5.75 -6.40
N LEU A 22 -0.69 -4.70 -7.11
CA LEU A 22 0.33 -3.78 -6.59
C LEU A 22 -0.20 -2.95 -5.43
N ALA A 23 0.70 -2.53 -4.54
CA ALA A 23 0.41 -1.40 -3.67
C ALA A 23 0.29 -0.11 -4.52
N PRO A 24 -0.56 0.87 -4.14
CA PRO A 24 -0.75 2.11 -4.90
C PRO A 24 0.57 2.87 -5.17
N ARG A 25 1.46 2.96 -4.17
CA ARG A 25 2.79 3.57 -4.35
C ARG A 25 3.68 2.84 -5.37
N HIS A 26 3.57 1.52 -5.49
CA HIS A 26 4.33 0.75 -6.47
C HIS A 26 3.77 0.91 -7.87
N LEU A 27 2.44 0.96 -8.03
CA LEU A 27 1.85 1.31 -9.32
C LEU A 27 2.26 2.72 -9.76
N LYS A 28 2.30 3.68 -8.83
CA LYS A 28 2.79 5.03 -9.14
C LYS A 28 4.27 5.04 -9.54
N LEU A 29 5.09 4.17 -8.94
CA LEU A 29 6.49 3.99 -9.33
C LEU A 29 6.63 3.47 -10.77
N VAL A 30 5.78 2.52 -11.19
CA VAL A 30 5.72 2.02 -12.56
C VAL A 30 5.32 3.13 -13.53
N GLU A 31 4.27 3.89 -13.22
CA GLU A 31 3.83 5.03 -14.03
C GLU A 31 4.95 6.06 -14.22
N ASN A 32 5.62 6.44 -13.14
CA ASN A 32 6.73 7.38 -13.19
C ASN A 32 7.93 6.82 -13.97
N ALA A 33 8.19 5.51 -13.93
CA ALA A 33 9.25 4.88 -14.71
C ALA A 33 8.99 5.01 -16.21
N VAL A 34 7.78 4.66 -16.65
CA VAL A 34 7.39 4.72 -18.06
C VAL A 34 7.38 6.16 -18.57
N ASN A 35 6.97 7.12 -17.74
CA ASN A 35 6.96 8.54 -18.08
C ASN A 35 8.34 9.23 -18.01
N GLY A 36 9.40 8.51 -17.60
CA GLY A 36 10.75 9.08 -17.49
C GLY A 36 10.92 10.08 -16.34
N PHE A 37 10.13 9.96 -15.28
CA PHE A 37 10.13 10.87 -14.11
C PHE A 37 10.96 10.36 -12.94
N LEU A 38 11.63 9.21 -13.07
CA LEU A 38 12.47 8.66 -12.01
C LEU A 38 13.88 9.24 -12.05
N ASN A 39 14.41 9.53 -10.86
CA ASN A 39 15.84 9.72 -10.64
C ASN A 39 16.53 8.37 -10.36
N ASP A 40 17.83 8.36 -10.13
CA ASP A 40 18.61 7.12 -9.89
C ASP A 40 18.05 6.27 -8.75
N LYS A 41 17.62 6.90 -7.65
CA LYS A 41 17.01 6.20 -6.51
C LYS A 41 15.66 5.58 -6.89
N GLY A 42 14.84 6.31 -7.62
CA GLY A 42 13.58 5.80 -8.17
C GLY A 42 13.83 4.64 -9.13
N MET A 43 14.89 4.73 -9.93
CA MET A 43 15.22 3.73 -10.92
C MET A 43 15.72 2.43 -10.29
N ALA A 44 16.50 2.53 -9.21
CA ALA A 44 16.84 1.40 -8.36
C ALA A 44 15.59 0.75 -7.75
N ALA A 45 14.70 1.55 -7.15
CA ALA A 45 13.46 1.05 -6.55
C ALA A 45 12.54 0.35 -7.57
N PHE A 46 12.47 0.85 -8.80
CA PHE A 46 11.70 0.21 -9.88
C PHE A 46 12.32 -1.12 -10.30
N THR A 47 13.66 -1.19 -10.33
CA THR A 47 14.38 -2.43 -10.64
C THR A 47 14.17 -3.48 -9.55
N ASP A 48 14.16 -3.05 -8.28
CA ASP A 48 13.84 -3.92 -7.15
C ASP A 48 12.38 -4.41 -7.21
N LEU A 49 11.44 -3.51 -7.51
CA LEU A 49 10.02 -3.86 -7.69
C LEU A 49 9.83 -4.91 -8.79
N HIS A 50 10.51 -4.75 -9.93
CA HIS A 50 10.50 -5.73 -11.01
C HIS A 50 10.98 -7.10 -10.54
N SER A 51 12.13 -7.14 -9.86
CA SER A 51 12.71 -8.35 -9.27
C SER A 51 11.75 -9.04 -8.30
N ASP A 52 11.09 -8.28 -7.44
CA ASP A 52 10.10 -8.79 -6.49
C ASP A 52 8.86 -9.38 -7.20
N CYS A 53 8.39 -8.72 -8.26
CA CYS A 53 7.29 -9.23 -9.08
C CYS A 53 7.63 -10.55 -9.77
N MET A 54 8.88 -10.71 -10.23
CA MET A 54 9.32 -11.96 -10.85
C MET A 54 9.43 -13.11 -9.85
N LYS A 55 9.71 -12.81 -8.58
CA LYS A 55 9.83 -13.82 -7.50
C LYS A 55 8.50 -14.16 -6.82
N GLY A 56 7.44 -13.42 -7.11
CA GLY A 56 6.15 -13.53 -6.43
C GLY A 56 5.96 -12.35 -5.47
N TYR A 57 5.44 -11.26 -6.03
CA TYR A 57 5.22 -10.01 -5.31
C TYR A 57 4.36 -10.22 -4.05
N LYS A 58 4.82 -9.65 -2.94
CA LYS A 58 4.03 -9.53 -1.71
C LYS A 58 3.71 -8.07 -1.49
N LYS A 59 2.41 -7.76 -1.40
CA LYS A 59 1.96 -6.41 -1.12
C LYS A 59 2.50 -5.99 0.27
N PRO A 60 3.21 -4.86 0.38
CA PRO A 60 3.71 -4.38 1.66
C PRO A 60 2.55 -3.95 2.55
N TRP A 61 2.79 -3.97 3.85
CA TRP A 61 1.88 -3.41 4.82
C TRP A 61 1.78 -1.88 4.68
N PHE A 62 0.57 -1.36 4.83
CA PHE A 62 0.34 0.07 4.74
C PHE A 62 1.00 0.77 5.92
N HIS A 63 1.92 1.70 5.62
CA HIS A 63 2.74 2.40 6.61
C HIS A 63 3.52 1.47 7.57
N ASP A 64 3.92 0.30 7.07
CA ASP A 64 4.65 -0.74 7.83
C ASP A 64 3.87 -1.29 9.04
N VAL A 65 2.55 -1.10 9.08
CA VAL A 65 1.68 -1.60 10.15
C VAL A 65 1.20 -3.01 9.80
N GLU A 66 1.70 -4.02 10.52
CA GLU A 66 1.38 -5.41 10.24
C GLU A 66 -0.15 -5.66 10.13
N HIS A 67 -0.54 -6.44 9.13
CA HIS A 67 -1.93 -6.73 8.74
C HIS A 67 -2.75 -5.58 8.17
N LEU A 68 -2.22 -4.35 8.15
CA LEU A 68 -2.86 -3.21 7.54
C LEU A 68 -2.51 -3.15 6.05
N THR A 69 -3.52 -3.00 5.20
CA THR A 69 -3.35 -2.88 3.74
C THR A 69 -4.20 -1.74 3.20
N ILE A 70 -3.84 -1.21 2.04
CA ILE A 70 -4.61 -0.18 1.31
C ILE A 70 -4.80 -0.61 -0.14
N ASP A 71 -5.96 -0.32 -0.73
CA ASP A 71 -6.23 -0.50 -2.16
C ASP A 71 -6.10 0.80 -2.97
N HIS A 72 -6.25 0.72 -4.30
CA HIS A 72 -6.10 1.88 -5.19
C HIS A 72 -7.13 3.00 -4.93
N PRO A 73 -8.41 2.70 -4.65
CA PRO A 73 -9.37 3.70 -4.17
C PRO A 73 -9.04 4.35 -2.82
N GLY A 74 -8.15 3.75 -2.02
CA GLY A 74 -7.73 4.26 -0.72
C GLY A 74 -8.45 3.62 0.47
N TYR A 75 -9.21 2.55 0.28
CA TYR A 75 -9.80 1.81 1.40
C TYR A 75 -8.71 1.02 2.13
N VAL A 76 -8.78 1.07 3.46
CA VAL A 76 -7.82 0.42 4.35
C VAL A 76 -8.48 -0.75 5.05
N TYR A 77 -7.73 -1.84 5.09
CA TYR A 77 -8.19 -3.12 5.62
C TYR A 77 -7.23 -3.64 6.69
N TRP A 78 -7.79 -4.11 7.79
CA TRP A 78 -7.10 -4.87 8.83
C TRP A 78 -7.46 -6.35 8.68
N LYS A 79 -6.49 -7.21 8.34
CA LYS A 79 -6.72 -8.65 8.08
C LYS A 79 -7.87 -8.93 7.10
N GLY A 80 -8.06 -8.04 6.12
CA GLY A 80 -9.13 -8.12 5.12
C GLY A 80 -10.46 -7.46 5.51
N ILE A 81 -10.59 -6.95 6.73
CA ILE A 81 -11.79 -6.22 7.19
C ILE A 81 -11.57 -4.72 6.95
N ARG A 82 -12.50 -4.06 6.25
CA ARG A 82 -12.40 -2.62 6.00
C ARG A 82 -12.57 -1.81 7.30
N VAL A 83 -11.60 -0.95 7.60
CA VAL A 83 -11.52 -0.18 8.86
C VAL A 83 -11.37 1.32 8.67
N GLU A 84 -10.92 1.80 7.51
CA GLU A 84 -10.73 3.23 7.23
C GLU A 84 -10.73 3.51 5.71
N HIS A 85 -10.79 4.78 5.32
CA HIS A 85 -10.56 5.26 3.97
C HIS A 85 -9.68 6.53 3.97
N TYR A 86 -8.58 6.51 3.21
CA TYR A 86 -7.74 7.69 2.99
C TYR A 86 -7.94 8.19 1.57
N ALA A 87 -7.98 9.52 1.39
CA ALA A 87 -7.91 10.10 0.05
C ALA A 87 -6.56 9.71 -0.59
N PRO A 88 -6.54 9.18 -1.84
CA PRO A 88 -5.29 8.73 -2.47
C PRO A 88 -4.18 9.79 -2.53
N SER A 89 -4.56 11.07 -2.64
CA SER A 89 -3.63 12.20 -2.66
C SER A 89 -2.94 12.47 -1.33
N SER A 90 -3.52 12.06 -0.20
CA SER A 90 -2.97 12.29 1.15
C SER A 90 -2.66 11.02 1.93
N ALA A 91 -3.01 9.83 1.42
CA ALA A 91 -2.82 8.54 2.08
C ALA A 91 -1.38 8.26 2.53
N TYR A 92 -0.42 8.99 1.97
CA TYR A 92 1.01 8.73 2.08
C TYR A 92 1.80 9.89 2.70
N THR A 93 1.11 10.84 3.37
CA THR A 93 1.72 11.88 4.20
C THR A 93 2.16 11.36 5.57
N ASP A 94 2.97 12.13 6.28
CA ASP A 94 3.38 11.81 7.66
C ASP A 94 2.18 11.79 8.64
N GLU A 95 1.16 12.61 8.40
CA GLU A 95 -0.08 12.62 9.20
C GLU A 95 -0.84 11.31 8.99
N SER A 96 -1.02 10.87 7.74
CA SER A 96 -1.65 9.60 7.42
C SER A 96 -0.85 8.42 7.97
N LYS A 97 0.48 8.51 8.00
CA LYS A 97 1.33 7.50 8.66
C LYS A 97 1.01 7.38 10.14
N LYS A 98 1.00 8.50 10.88
CA LYS A 98 0.66 8.52 12.32
C LYS A 98 -0.75 7.98 12.57
N SER A 99 -1.70 8.41 11.75
CA SER A 99 -3.08 7.94 11.81
C SER A 99 -3.18 6.43 11.57
N ALA A 100 -2.49 5.89 10.56
CA ALA A 100 -2.49 4.45 10.26
C ALA A 100 -1.83 3.60 11.36
N GLN A 101 -0.77 4.12 12.00
CA GLN A 101 -0.14 3.47 13.16
C GLN A 101 -1.09 3.40 14.35
N GLU A 102 -1.81 4.49 14.61
CA GLU A 102 -2.84 4.53 15.66
C GLU A 102 -4.03 3.61 15.33
N LEU A 103 -4.45 3.56 14.07
CA LEU A 103 -5.47 2.64 13.58
C LEU A 103 -5.10 1.17 13.85
N GLY A 104 -3.84 0.79 13.58
CA GLY A 104 -3.33 -0.54 13.88
C GLY A 104 -3.31 -0.85 15.38
N ARG A 105 -2.88 0.11 16.21
CA ARG A 105 -2.92 -0.02 17.68
C ARG A 105 -4.34 -0.29 18.17
N ARG A 106 -5.33 0.46 17.68
CA ARG A 106 -6.76 0.28 18.07
C ARG A 106 -7.28 -1.10 17.66
N CYS A 107 -6.98 -1.55 16.44
CA CYS A 107 -7.36 -2.89 15.99
C CYS A 107 -6.81 -3.99 16.92
N LEU A 108 -5.54 -3.90 17.31
CA LEU A 108 -4.92 -4.86 18.24
C LEU A 108 -5.61 -4.87 19.62
N ILE A 109 -6.03 -3.72 20.14
CA ILE A 109 -6.70 -3.68 21.45
C ILE A 109 -8.11 -4.29 21.36
N LEU A 110 -8.86 -4.00 20.30
CA LEU A 110 -10.16 -4.63 20.07
C LEU A 110 -10.03 -6.16 19.96
N GLU A 111 -9.03 -6.64 19.22
CA GLU A 111 -8.70 -8.07 19.14
C GLU A 111 -8.38 -8.66 20.52
N GLY A 112 -7.56 -7.97 21.31
CA GLY A 112 -7.21 -8.40 22.67
C GLY A 112 -8.40 -8.47 23.62
N ARG A 113 -9.48 -7.73 23.36
CA ARG A 113 -10.73 -7.75 24.13
C ARG A 113 -11.78 -8.73 23.56
N GLY A 114 -11.51 -9.35 22.42
CA GLY A 114 -12.49 -10.17 21.71
C GLY A 114 -13.64 -9.36 21.09
N GLU A 115 -13.42 -8.06 20.84
CA GLU A 115 -14.40 -7.18 20.21
C GLU A 115 -14.34 -7.30 18.67
N GLU A 116 -15.49 -7.08 18.02
CA GLU A 116 -15.57 -7.10 16.56
C GLU A 116 -14.84 -5.90 15.95
N ILE A 117 -13.93 -6.17 15.00
CA ILE A 117 -13.25 -5.13 14.23
C ILE A 117 -14.16 -4.67 13.10
N SER A 118 -14.40 -3.36 13.02
CA SER A 118 -15.16 -2.73 11.95
C SER A 118 -14.79 -1.27 11.83
N LEU A 119 -15.16 -0.65 10.72
CA LEU A 119 -15.06 0.80 10.56
C LEU A 119 -15.76 1.58 11.70
N ARG A 120 -16.79 1.01 12.33
CA ARG A 120 -17.43 1.64 13.50
C ARG A 120 -16.56 1.52 14.74
N SER A 121 -16.14 0.31 15.12
CA SER A 121 -15.46 0.07 16.40
C SER A 121 -14.07 0.68 16.48
N VAL A 122 -13.36 0.78 15.36
CA VAL A 122 -11.98 1.31 15.31
C VAL A 122 -11.94 2.85 15.28
N ILE A 123 -12.99 3.51 14.79
CA ILE A 123 -13.05 4.98 14.65
C ILE A 123 -13.54 5.69 15.92
N TRP A 124 -14.19 5.00 16.88
CA TRP A 124 -14.69 5.66 18.10
C TRP A 124 -13.60 6.43 18.84
N ASP A 125 -13.95 7.61 19.35
CA ASP A 125 -13.11 8.41 20.24
C ASP A 125 -12.85 7.62 21.51
N TRP A 126 -11.64 7.07 21.63
CA TRP A 126 -11.19 6.49 22.88
C TRP A 126 -10.80 7.67 23.78
N PRO A 127 -11.52 7.92 24.89
CA PRO A 127 -11.05 8.90 25.86
C PRO A 127 -9.68 8.44 26.39
N ASP A 128 -8.80 9.43 26.62
CA ASP A 128 -7.48 9.25 27.21
C ASP A 128 -7.51 8.52 28.55
#